data_AF-A0A948VSQ0-F1
#
_entry.id   AF-A0A948VSQ0-F1
#
_cell.length_a   1.000
_cell.length_b   1.000
_cell.length_c   1.000
_cell.angle_alpha   90.00
_cell.angle_beta   90.00
_cell.angle_gamma   90.00
#
_symmetry.space_group_name_H-M   'P 1'
#
loop_
_entity.id
_entity.type
_entity.pdbx_description
1 polymer ?
#
loop_
_entity_poly.entity_id
_entity_poly.type
_entity_poly.pdbx_seq_one_letter_code
_entity_poly.pdbx_strand_id
1 'polypeptide(L)'
;MVNNLFLLAIAALGWGLSLATYRFFARRYNWPMGALQADLPVIPILIGTVSFLCGLAFAYLIGEDLGGWIIVGCGLLLAVFWTGFLRVGSQISIFLAPAAAFLLIIGWFAIPLGFGIQGWQHKTPTELLERDDRSSSRYDDRR
;
A
#
# COMPACT_ATOMS: atom_id res chain seq x y z
N MET A 1 5.42 -7.86 11.45
CA MET A 1 5.55 -8.64 10.19
C MET A 1 5.05 -7.76 9.06
N VAL A 2 5.91 -7.42 8.09
CA VAL A 2 5.50 -6.57 6.95
C VAL A 2 4.77 -7.45 5.94
N ASN A 3 3.48 -7.16 5.69
CA ASN A 3 2.67 -7.85 4.69
C ASN A 3 2.21 -6.87 3.59
N ASN A 4 1.62 -7.40 2.52
CA ASN A 4 1.20 -6.57 1.38
C ASN A 4 0.21 -5.48 1.79
N LEU A 5 -0.68 -5.75 2.74
CA LEU A 5 -1.65 -4.77 3.25
C LEU A 5 -0.98 -3.63 4.01
N PHE A 6 0.04 -3.96 4.81
CA PHE A 6 0.86 -2.99 5.53
C PHE A 6 1.57 -2.04 4.56
N LEU A 7 2.14 -2.57 3.48
CA LEU A 7 2.76 -1.78 2.41
C LEU A 7 1.74 -0.91 1.67
N LEU A 8 0.56 -1.46 1.35
CA LEU A 8 -0.53 -0.72 0.72
C LEU A 8 -1.05 0.41 1.61
N ALA A 9 -1.09 0.21 2.94
CA ALA A 9 -1.49 1.24 3.88
C ALA A 9 -0.46 2.39 3.96
N ILE A 10 0.84 2.07 4.01
CA ILE A 10 1.92 3.07 3.93
C ILE A 10 1.79 3.86 2.62
N ALA A 11 1.58 3.15 1.51
CA ALA A 11 1.49 3.74 0.18
C ALA A 11 0.25 4.65 0.02
N ALA A 12 -0.92 4.19 0.46
CA ALA A 12 -2.17 4.96 0.45
C ALA A 12 -2.05 6.22 1.33
N LEU A 13 -1.45 6.09 2.51
CA LEU A 13 -1.21 7.20 3.43
C LEU A 13 -0.24 8.21 2.80
N GLY A 14 0.92 7.74 2.34
CA GLY A 14 1.99 8.60 1.83
C GLY A 14 1.62 9.30 0.51
N TRP A 15 1.09 8.57 -0.47
CA TRP A 15 0.66 9.15 -1.74
C TRP A 15 -0.60 10.01 -1.57
N GLY A 16 -1.53 9.60 -0.69
CA GLY A 16 -2.72 10.38 -0.37
C GLY A 16 -2.38 11.73 0.26
N LEU A 17 -1.50 11.73 1.25
CA LEU A 17 -1.04 12.96 1.90
C LEU A 17 -0.20 13.83 0.94
N SER A 18 0.66 13.22 0.12
CA SER A 18 1.42 13.93 -0.91
C SER A 18 0.48 14.65 -1.88
N LEU A 19 -0.54 13.97 -2.40
CA LEU A 19 -1.50 14.56 -3.33
C LEU A 19 -2.32 15.69 -2.71
N ALA A 20 -2.79 15.51 -1.46
CA ALA A 20 -3.58 16.49 -0.75
C ALA A 20 -2.78 17.78 -0.43
N THR A 21 -1.50 17.64 -0.13
CA THR A 21 -0.63 18.77 0.26
C THR A 21 0.14 19.36 -0.91
N TYR A 22 0.27 18.66 -2.04
CA TYR A 22 1.07 19.10 -3.19
C TYR A 22 0.73 20.52 -3.65
N ARG A 23 -0.56 20.86 -3.75
CA ARG A 23 -0.99 22.20 -4.23
C ARG A 23 -0.44 23.32 -3.35
N PHE A 24 -0.41 23.11 -2.04
CA PHE A 24 0.11 24.10 -1.10
C PHE A 24 1.61 24.34 -1.34
N PHE A 25 2.39 23.26 -1.45
CA PHE A 25 3.81 23.34 -1.73
C PHE A 25 4.11 23.97 -3.09
N ALA A 26 3.44 23.50 -4.15
CA ALA A 26 3.70 23.99 -5.48
C ALA A 26 3.32 25.48 -5.65
N ARG A 27 2.31 25.99 -4.94
CA ARG A 27 2.05 27.44 -4.88
C ARG A 27 3.13 28.20 -4.10
N ARG A 28 3.62 27.65 -2.99
CA ARG A 28 4.63 28.31 -2.15
C ARG A 28 5.99 28.40 -2.84
N TYR A 29 6.35 27.38 -3.60
CA TYR A 29 7.64 27.26 -4.28
C TYR A 29 7.59 27.54 -5.79
N ASN A 30 6.45 28.01 -6.32
CA ASN A 30 6.22 28.26 -7.75
C ASN A 30 6.56 27.04 -8.66
N TRP A 31 6.18 25.84 -8.21
CA TRP A 31 6.40 24.64 -9.01
C TRP A 31 5.35 24.49 -10.12
N PRO A 32 5.68 23.82 -11.25
CA PRO A 32 4.73 23.56 -12.31
C PRO A 32 3.54 22.73 -11.81
N MET A 33 2.32 23.17 -12.10
CA MET A 33 1.09 22.44 -11.79
C MET A 33 0.41 21.96 -13.06
N GLY A 34 -0.11 20.73 -13.06
CA GLY A 34 -0.99 20.24 -14.10
C GLY A 34 -2.34 20.96 -14.08
N ALA A 35 -3.00 21.06 -15.22
CA ALA A 35 -4.30 21.75 -15.38
C ALA A 35 -5.34 21.29 -14.35
N LEU A 36 -5.39 19.98 -14.05
CA LEU A 36 -6.32 19.42 -13.09
C LEU A 36 -6.09 19.95 -11.66
N GLN A 37 -4.84 20.16 -11.25
CA GLN A 37 -4.52 20.77 -9.95
C GLN A 37 -4.65 22.29 -9.94
N ALA A 38 -4.50 22.94 -11.09
CA ALA A 38 -4.64 24.39 -11.23
C ALA A 38 -6.12 24.81 -11.22
N ASP A 39 -6.92 24.19 -12.10
CA ASP A 39 -8.30 24.57 -12.43
C ASP A 39 -9.33 23.90 -11.52
N LEU A 40 -9.10 22.64 -11.12
CA LEU A 40 -10.03 21.83 -10.32
C LEU A 40 -9.33 21.24 -9.07
N PRO A 41 -8.83 22.09 -8.16
CA PRO A 41 -8.03 21.65 -7.02
C PRO A 41 -8.76 20.74 -6.04
N VAL A 42 -10.10 20.79 -6.04
CA VAL A 42 -10.94 19.99 -5.15
C VAL A 42 -10.79 18.50 -5.46
N ILE A 43 -10.65 18.11 -6.73
CA ILE A 43 -10.60 16.69 -7.12
C ILE A 43 -9.36 15.99 -6.55
N PRO A 44 -8.12 16.47 -6.80
CA PRO A 44 -6.92 15.84 -6.23
C PRO A 44 -6.91 15.85 -4.70
N ILE A 45 -7.40 16.93 -4.07
CA ILE A 45 -7.44 17.04 -2.61
C ILE A 45 -8.38 15.98 -2.04
N LEU A 46 -9.60 15.85 -2.56
CA LEU A 46 -10.55 14.84 -2.09
C LEU A 46 -10.01 13.42 -2.26
N ILE A 47 -9.46 13.10 -3.43
CA ILE A 47 -8.86 11.78 -3.69
C ILE A 47 -7.71 11.50 -2.71
N GLY A 48 -6.84 12.49 -2.51
CA GLY A 48 -5.70 12.39 -1.60
C GLY A 48 -6.15 12.19 -0.15
N THR A 49 -7.12 13.01 0.31
CA THR A 49 -7.68 12.94 1.65
C THR A 49 -8.37 11.61 1.91
N VAL A 50 -9.21 11.11 1.00
CA VAL A 50 -9.88 9.81 1.16
C VAL A 50 -8.84 8.69 1.25
N SER A 51 -7.86 8.67 0.35
CA SER A 51 -6.79 7.65 0.36
C SER A 51 -5.96 7.69 1.64
N PHE A 52 -5.65 8.90 2.11
CA PHE A 52 -4.95 9.14 3.37
C PHE A 52 -5.75 8.60 4.56
N LEU A 53 -7.05 8.91 4.63
CA LEU A 53 -7.93 8.45 5.70
C LEU A 53 -8.08 6.92 5.70
N CYS A 54 -8.12 6.28 4.54
CA CYS A 54 -8.13 4.81 4.46
C CYS A 54 -6.86 4.20 5.07
N GLY A 55 -5.68 4.73 4.72
CA GLY A 55 -4.41 4.29 5.29
C GLY A 55 -4.33 4.53 6.80
N LEU A 56 -4.83 5.68 7.26
CA LEU A 56 -4.89 6.04 8.69
C LEU A 56 -5.85 5.13 9.47
N ALA A 57 -7.03 4.85 8.92
CA ALA A 57 -8.02 3.96 9.54
C ALA A 57 -7.45 2.54 9.69
N PHE A 58 -6.71 2.05 8.70
CA PHE A 58 -6.04 0.76 8.79
C PHE A 58 -4.93 0.74 9.84
N ALA A 59 -4.11 1.80 9.90
CA ALA A 59 -3.07 1.92 10.92
C ALA A 59 -3.66 1.95 12.35
N TYR A 60 -4.77 2.66 12.52
CA TYR A 60 -5.51 2.71 13.79
C TYR A 60 -6.04 1.33 14.20
N LEU A 61 -6.62 0.57 13.26
CA LEU A 61 -7.20 -0.75 13.54
C LEU A 61 -6.18 -1.86 13.74
N ILE A 62 -4.96 -1.72 13.21
CA ILE A 62 -3.83 -2.59 13.56
C ILE A 62 -3.40 -2.38 15.01
N GLY A 63 -3.47 -1.14 15.51
CA GLY A 63 -3.05 -0.80 16.87
C GLY A 63 -1.54 -0.58 17.01
N GLU A 64 -1.14 -0.06 18.17
CA GLU A 64 0.24 0.38 18.43
C GLU A 64 1.23 -0.79 18.49
N ASP A 65 0.86 -1.85 19.21
CA ASP A 65 1.70 -3.02 19.47
C ASP A 65 2.07 -3.81 18.20
N LEU A 66 1.22 -3.74 17.17
CA LEU A 66 1.38 -4.46 15.91
C LEU A 66 2.03 -3.61 14.81
N GLY A 67 2.41 -2.36 15.11
CA GLY A 67 3.18 -1.49 14.23
C GLY A 67 2.37 -0.43 13.48
N GLY A 68 1.17 -0.05 13.94
CA GLY A 68 0.41 1.06 13.36
C GLY A 68 1.22 2.37 13.28
N TRP A 69 2.04 2.67 14.29
CA TRP A 69 2.95 3.82 14.29
C TRP A 69 3.99 3.77 13.17
N ILE A 70 4.44 2.59 12.77
CA ILE A 70 5.37 2.43 11.65
C ILE A 70 4.67 2.79 10.34
N ILE A 71 3.40 2.44 10.17
CA ILE A 71 2.62 2.82 8.98
C ILE A 71 2.55 4.34 8.85
N VAL A 72 2.21 5.02 9.96
CA VAL A 72 2.14 6.48 10.02
C VAL A 72 3.50 7.10 9.75
N GLY A 73 4.55 6.65 10.46
CA GLY A 73 5.92 7.17 10.29
C GLY A 73 6.46 6.99 8.87
N CYS A 74 6.39 5.77 8.33
CA CYS A 74 6.83 5.49 6.96
C CYS A 74 5.97 6.20 5.91
N GLY A 75 4.66 6.31 6.11
CA GLY A 75 3.77 7.01 5.21
C GLY A 75 4.04 8.52 5.17
N LEU A 76 4.33 9.13 6.32
CA LEU A 76 4.76 10.54 6.40
C LEU A 76 6.10 10.76 5.70
N LEU A 77 7.09 9.90 5.95
CA LEU A 77 8.39 9.96 5.27
C LEU A 77 8.22 9.80 3.75
N LEU A 78 7.38 8.86 3.32
CA LEU A 78 7.04 8.67 1.92
C LEU A 78 6.39 9.93 1.34
N ALA A 79 5.45 10.56 2.05
CA ALA A 79 4.80 11.79 1.57
C ALA A 79 5.80 12.94 1.38
N VAL A 80 6.70 13.14 2.34
CA VAL A 80 7.75 14.18 2.28
C VAL A 80 8.72 13.90 1.15
N PHE A 81 9.21 12.66 1.05
CA PHE A 81 10.09 12.22 -0.03
C PHE A 81 9.41 12.41 -1.39
N TRP A 82 8.19 11.91 -1.55
CA TRP A 82 7.45 11.95 -2.81
C TRP A 82 7.15 13.38 -3.25
N THR A 83 6.71 14.24 -2.34
CA THR A 83 6.37 15.64 -2.65
C THR A 83 7.62 16.47 -2.90
N GLY A 84 8.63 16.32 -2.04
CA GLY A 84 9.86 17.12 -2.09
C GLY A 84 10.80 16.73 -3.22
N PHE A 85 11.00 15.42 -3.42
CA PHE A 85 11.96 14.90 -4.39
C PHE A 85 11.38 14.89 -5.80
N LEU A 86 10.18 14.32 -6.01
CA LEU A 86 9.61 14.17 -7.36
C LEU A 86 9.00 15.47 -7.89
N ARG A 87 8.65 16.43 -7.01
CA ARG A 87 8.01 17.70 -7.38
C ARG A 87 6.83 17.45 -8.32
N VAL A 88 6.93 17.81 -9.59
CA VAL A 88 5.90 17.60 -10.63
C VAL A 88 5.51 16.11 -10.77
N GLY A 89 6.43 15.17 -10.56
CA GLY A 89 6.13 13.74 -10.56
C GLY A 89 5.17 13.30 -9.46
N SER A 90 4.97 14.11 -8.40
CA SER A 90 3.95 13.86 -7.37
C SER A 90 2.54 13.83 -7.94
N GLN A 91 2.29 14.44 -9.10
CA GLN A 91 0.99 14.38 -9.78
C GLN A 91 0.56 12.96 -10.16
N ILE A 92 1.50 12.03 -10.33
CA ILE A 92 1.23 10.62 -10.60
C ILE A 92 0.48 9.97 -9.42
N SER A 93 0.57 10.54 -8.21
CA SER A 93 -0.21 10.13 -7.05
C SER A 93 -1.72 10.22 -7.26
N ILE A 94 -2.20 10.97 -8.25
CA ILE A 94 -3.64 10.99 -8.59
C ILE A 94 -4.18 9.62 -8.98
N PHE A 95 -3.31 8.74 -9.51
CA PHE A 95 -3.64 7.35 -9.82
C PHE A 95 -3.17 6.40 -8.73
N LEU A 96 -1.95 6.60 -8.20
CA LEU A 96 -1.36 5.68 -7.23
C LEU A 96 -2.09 5.70 -5.88
N ALA A 97 -2.47 6.88 -5.37
CA ALA A 97 -3.17 7.00 -4.10
C ALA A 97 -4.51 6.24 -4.09
N PRO A 98 -5.44 6.48 -5.04
CA PRO A 98 -6.70 5.73 -5.06
C PRO A 98 -6.50 4.25 -5.39
N ALA A 99 -5.53 3.88 -6.24
CA ALA A 99 -5.24 2.48 -6.50
C ALA A 99 -4.76 1.74 -5.24
N ALA A 100 -3.86 2.35 -4.46
CA ALA A 100 -3.40 1.78 -3.19
C ALA A 100 -4.53 1.68 -2.18
N ALA A 101 -5.34 2.72 -2.02
CA ALA A 101 -6.49 2.71 -1.12
C ALA A 101 -7.53 1.66 -1.53
N PHE A 102 -7.79 1.52 -2.83
CA PHE A 102 -8.73 0.53 -3.35
C PHE A 102 -8.25 -0.91 -3.10
N LEU A 103 -6.98 -1.20 -3.40
CA LEU A 103 -6.39 -2.51 -3.13
C LEU A 103 -6.32 -2.79 -1.63
N LEU A 104 -6.04 -1.77 -0.80
CA LEU A 104 -6.08 -1.89 0.65
C LEU A 104 -7.48 -2.28 1.12
N ILE A 105 -8.52 -1.59 0.65
CA ILE A 105 -9.91 -1.88 1.02
C ILE A 105 -10.28 -3.31 0.60
N ILE A 106 -10.02 -3.70 -0.66
CA ILE A 106 -10.32 -5.07 -1.13
C ILE A 106 -9.59 -6.10 -0.29
N GLY A 107 -8.28 -5.92 -0.10
CA GLY A 107 -7.47 -6.86 0.63
C GLY A 107 -7.84 -6.92 2.12
N TRP A 108 -8.31 -5.82 2.69
CA TRP A 108 -8.84 -5.77 4.04
C TRP A 108 -10.16 -6.54 4.15
N PHE A 109 -11.12 -6.30 3.25
CA PHE A 109 -12.38 -7.05 3.22
C PHE A 109 -12.19 -8.54 2.88
N ALA A 110 -11.12 -8.90 2.18
CA ALA A 110 -10.78 -10.30 1.90
C ALA A 110 -10.40 -11.11 3.15
N ILE A 111 -9.87 -10.48 4.20
CA ILE A 111 -9.49 -11.14 5.47
C ILE A 111 -10.70 -11.77 6.16
N PRO A 112 -11.76 -11.02 6.53
CA PRO A 112 -12.93 -11.60 7.20
C PRO A 112 -13.70 -12.58 6.32
N LEU A 113 -13.58 -12.46 4.99
CA LEU A 113 -14.21 -13.38 4.03
C LEU A 113 -13.47 -14.72 3.88
N GLY A 114 -12.34 -14.92 4.56
CA GLY A 114 -11.60 -16.18 4.53
C GLY A 114 -10.78 -16.41 3.26
N PHE A 115 -10.63 -15.40 2.39
CA PHE A 115 -9.71 -15.45 1.24
C PHE A 115 -8.24 -15.25 1.63
N GLY A 116 -7.91 -15.38 2.93
CA GLY A 116 -6.57 -15.22 3.48
C GLY A 116 -5.57 -16.16 2.80
N ILE A 117 -4.64 -15.55 2.07
CA ILE A 117 -3.32 -15.99 1.58
C ILE A 117 -2.72 -17.24 2.28
N GLN A 118 -3.33 -18.42 2.15
CA GLN A 118 -2.74 -19.69 2.59
C GLN A 118 -2.13 -20.49 1.43
N GLY A 119 -2.44 -20.14 0.18
CA GLY A 119 -2.11 -20.99 -0.97
C GLY A 119 -0.68 -20.87 -1.53
N TRP A 120 -0.02 -19.72 -1.40
CA TRP A 120 1.15 -19.41 -2.24
C TRP A 120 2.41 -18.95 -1.53
N GLN A 121 2.38 -18.60 -0.24
CA GLN A 121 3.56 -17.99 0.44
C GLN A 121 4.30 -18.89 1.44
N HIS A 122 3.85 -20.13 1.69
CA HIS A 122 4.47 -20.98 2.72
C HIS A 122 5.14 -22.28 2.27
N LYS A 123 5.19 -22.60 0.98
CA LYS A 123 5.96 -23.78 0.57
C LYS A 123 7.44 -23.43 0.46
N THR A 124 8.15 -23.65 1.56
CA THR A 124 9.61 -23.75 1.56
C THR A 124 10.03 -24.85 0.56
N PRO A 125 11.13 -24.69 -0.19
CA PRO A 125 11.61 -25.68 -1.15
C PRO A 125 11.78 -27.08 -0.54
N THR A 126 12.10 -27.15 0.75
CA THR A 126 12.18 -28.39 1.53
C THR A 126 10.86 -29.14 1.63
N GLU A 127 9.72 -28.44 1.76
CA GLU A 127 8.39 -29.09 1.79
C GLU A 127 7.97 -29.62 0.41
N LEU A 128 8.47 -29.01 -0.68
CA LEU A 128 8.25 -29.48 -2.03
C LEU A 128 9.09 -30.73 -2.34
N LEU A 129 10.33 -30.77 -1.85
CA LEU A 129 11.24 -31.92 -2.01
C LEU A 129 10.81 -33.13 -1.16
N GLU A 130 10.38 -32.92 0.09
CA GLU A 130 9.96 -34.03 0.97
C GLU A 130 8.69 -34.75 0.46
N ARG A 131 7.84 -34.05 -0.32
CA ARG A 131 6.65 -34.66 -0.93
C ARG A 131 7.00 -35.55 -2.12
N ASP A 132 8.07 -35.23 -2.84
CA ASP A 132 8.53 -36.01 -4.00
C ASP A 132 9.17 -37.33 -3.56
N ASP A 133 10.02 -37.28 -2.52
CA ASP A 133 10.68 -38.47 -1.95
C ASP A 133 9.69 -39.49 -1.35
N ARG A 134 8.60 -39.03 -0.70
CA ARG A 134 7.56 -39.95 -0.20
C ARG A 134 6.74 -40.59 -1.33
N SER A 135 6.70 -39.98 -2.51
CA SER A 135 5.98 -40.52 -3.66
C SER A 135 6.81 -41.58 -4.40
N SER A 136 8.14 -41.42 -4.44
CA SER A 136 9.06 -42.38 -5.07
C SER A 136 9.21 -43.66 -4.23
N SER A 137 9.33 -43.54 -2.90
CA SER A 137 9.44 -44.70 -1.99
C SER A 137 8.19 -45.60 -2.00
N ARG A 138 6.99 -45.04 -2.23
CA ARG A 138 5.75 -45.82 -2.28
C ARG A 138 5.57 -46.61 -3.60
N TYR A 139 6.37 -46.31 -4.62
CA TYR A 139 6.40 -47.08 -5.86
C TYR A 139 7.40 -48.24 -5.82
N ASP A 140 8.44 -48.14 -4.99
CA ASP A 140 9.47 -49.17 -4.85
C ASP A 140 8.99 -50.35 -3.99
N ASP A 141 8.14 -50.08 -2.99
CA ASP A 141 7.52 -51.10 -2.11
C ASP A 141 6.42 -51.96 -2.79
N ARG A 142 6.15 -51.74 -4.09
CA ARG A 142 5.14 -52.48 -4.87
C ARG A 142 5.74 -53.28 -6.04
N ARG A 143 7.01 -53.66 -5.97
CA ARG A 143 7.65 -54.63 -6.87
C ARG A 143 8.21 -55.83 -6.14
#